data_AF-A0A7V6XPU4-F1
#
_entry.id   AF-A0A7V6XPU4-F1
#
_cell.length_a   1.000
_cell.length_b   1.000
_cell.length_c   1.000
_cell.angle_alpha   90.00
_cell.angle_beta   90.00
_cell.angle_gamma   90.00
#
_symmetry.space_group_name_H-M   'P 1'
#
loop_
_entity.id
_entity.type
_entity.pdbx_description
1 polymer ?
#
loop_
_entity_poly.entity_id
_entity_poly.type
_entity_poly.pdbx_seq_one_letter_code
_entity_poly.pdbx_strand_id
1 'polypeptide(L)'
;MMITTAGRSTSELITKAKKLSISYGIPYKERNGVPIEALKKRFQDDIIVVGKERLFISLLHGDSNLFFHPNLAMVRAKRMMKGEAEPLIRAAKLKEGMSFLDCT
;
A
#
# COMPACT_ATOMS: atom_id res chain seq x y z
N MET A 1 0.88 12.88 7.53
CA MET A 1 0.28 11.53 7.60
C MET A 1 0.73 10.80 8.84
N MET A 2 -0.03 9.79 9.30
CA MET A 2 0.36 8.93 10.42
C MET A 2 0.11 7.45 10.13
N ILE A 3 0.83 6.55 10.81
CA ILE A 3 0.60 5.10 10.71
C ILE A 3 -0.16 4.59 11.92
N THR A 4 -1.20 3.79 11.69
CA THR A 4 -1.90 3.04 12.73
C THR A 4 -2.29 1.64 12.22
N THR A 5 -2.96 0.84 13.03
CA THR A 5 -3.44 -0.50 12.65
C THR A 5 -4.95 -0.51 12.39
N ALA A 6 -5.44 -1.60 11.79
CA ALA A 6 -6.87 -1.89 11.81
C ALA A 6 -7.42 -2.02 13.26
N GLY A 7 -8.75 -1.90 13.41
CA GLY A 7 -9.41 -1.81 14.72
C GLY A 7 -9.12 -2.98 15.66
N ARG A 8 -9.17 -4.23 15.17
CA ARG A 8 -8.63 -5.40 15.88
C ARG A 8 -7.18 -5.59 15.46
N SER A 9 -6.25 -5.19 16.32
CA SER A 9 -4.82 -5.31 16.05
C SER A 9 -4.21 -6.46 16.83
N THR A 10 -3.33 -7.21 16.16
CA THR A 10 -2.48 -8.24 16.77
C THR A 10 -1.10 -7.66 17.05
N SER A 11 -0.32 -8.31 17.92
CA SER A 11 1.09 -7.96 18.16
C SER A 11 1.90 -7.91 16.87
N GLU A 12 1.61 -8.80 15.92
CA GLU A 12 2.22 -8.85 14.59
C GLU A 12 1.91 -7.58 13.76
N LEU A 13 0.65 -7.15 13.74
CA LEU A 13 0.24 -5.92 13.03
C LEU A 13 0.88 -4.67 13.64
N ILE A 14 0.93 -4.61 14.96
CA ILE A 14 1.59 -3.50 15.67
C ILE A 14 3.08 -3.47 15.33
N THR A 15 3.74 -4.63 15.32
CA THR A 15 5.16 -4.76 14.96
C THR A 15 5.40 -4.30 13.53
N LYS A 16 4.56 -4.73 12.58
CA LYS A 16 4.63 -4.28 11.18
C LYS A 16 4.44 -2.76 11.06
N ALA A 17 3.47 -2.19 11.77
CA ALA A 17 3.23 -0.75 11.78
C ALA A 17 4.40 0.05 12.35
N LYS A 18 5.01 -0.40 13.45
CA LYS A 18 6.21 0.21 14.02
C LYS A 18 7.42 0.12 13.07
N LYS A 19 7.61 -1.01 12.40
CA LYS A 19 8.68 -1.16 11.38
C LYS A 19 8.50 -0.15 10.24
N LEU A 20 7.29 -0.03 9.69
CA LEU A 20 7.00 0.96 8.64
C LEU A 20 7.21 2.40 9.14
N SER A 21 6.82 2.69 10.38
CA SER A 21 7.06 3.98 11.01
C SER A 21 8.53 4.37 11.03
N ILE A 22 9.41 3.42 11.39
CA ILE A 22 10.85 3.64 11.40
C ILE A 22 11.40 3.79 9.97
N SER A 23 11.04 2.88 9.06
CA SER A 23 11.56 2.89 7.69
C SER A 23 11.22 4.15 6.90
N TYR A 24 10.04 4.73 7.13
CA TYR A 24 9.56 5.89 6.37
C TYR A 24 9.58 7.19 7.19
N GLY A 25 10.00 7.17 8.45
CA GLY A 25 9.99 8.36 9.32
C GLY A 25 8.59 8.91 9.62
N ILE A 26 7.54 8.09 9.49
CA ILE A 26 6.14 8.50 9.70
C ILE A 26 5.70 8.07 11.11
N PRO A 27 5.08 8.93 11.94
CA PRO A 27 4.75 8.57 13.31
C PRO A 27 3.71 7.45 13.40
N TYR A 28 4.01 6.42 14.20
CA TYR A 28 3.02 5.43 14.64
C TYR A 28 2.17 5.94 15.80
N LYS A 29 0.85 5.74 15.73
CA LYS A 29 -0.05 5.87 16.89
C LYS A 29 -0.90 4.61 17.05
N GLU A 30 -1.02 4.19 18.30
CA GLU A 30 -1.87 3.08 18.67
C GLU A 30 -3.34 3.39 18.37
N ARG A 31 -4.07 2.35 17.94
CA ARG A 31 -5.43 2.49 17.46
C ARG A 31 -6.46 2.66 18.58
N ASN A 32 -6.30 1.92 19.69
CA ASN A 32 -7.13 1.96 20.89
C ASN A 32 -8.65 2.00 20.64
N GLY A 33 -9.13 1.29 19.61
CA GLY A 33 -10.55 1.25 19.23
C GLY A 33 -11.12 2.56 18.66
N VAL A 34 -10.35 3.65 18.61
CA VAL A 34 -10.77 4.93 18.02
C VAL A 34 -11.11 4.70 16.54
N PRO A 35 -12.20 5.23 15.96
CA PRO A 35 -12.52 5.12 14.53
C PRO A 35 -11.54 5.88 13.60
N ILE A 36 -11.44 5.53 12.31
CA ILE A 36 -10.41 6.14 11.42
C ILE A 36 -10.80 7.59 11.16
N GLU A 37 -12.09 7.81 10.92
CA GLU A 37 -12.68 9.13 10.76
C GLU A 37 -12.44 10.05 11.98
N ALA A 38 -12.42 9.49 13.20
CA ALA A 38 -12.08 10.26 14.39
C ALA A 38 -10.59 10.66 14.43
N LEU A 39 -9.69 9.78 13.97
CA LEU A 39 -8.27 10.13 13.82
C LEU A 39 -8.07 11.19 12.73
N LYS A 40 -8.70 11.03 11.55
CA LYS A 40 -8.69 12.04 10.49
C LYS A 40 -9.12 13.41 10.99
N LYS A 41 -10.25 13.48 11.71
CA LYS A 41 -10.74 14.74 12.31
C LYS A 41 -9.78 15.33 13.35
N ARG A 42 -9.15 14.48 14.16
CA ARG A 42 -8.23 14.91 15.22
C ARG A 42 -6.91 15.43 14.66
N PHE A 43 -6.34 14.75 13.67
CA PHE A 43 -5.01 15.05 13.15
C PHE A 43 -5.05 15.89 11.88
N GLN A 44 -6.22 16.08 11.26
CA GLN A 44 -6.40 16.84 10.02
C GLN A 44 -5.44 16.38 8.92
N ASP A 45 -5.34 15.06 8.74
CA ASP A 45 -4.34 14.43 7.87
C ASP A 45 -4.79 13.05 7.39
N ASP A 46 -4.15 12.54 6.35
CA ASP A 46 -4.35 11.18 5.84
C ASP A 46 -3.78 10.14 6.81
N ILE A 47 -4.46 9.00 6.89
CA ILE A 47 -4.13 7.92 7.83
C ILE A 47 -3.68 6.68 7.07
N ILE A 48 -2.45 6.26 7.27
CA ILE A 48 -1.94 4.98 6.79
C ILE A 48 -2.37 3.89 7.78
N VAL A 49 -3.08 2.88 7.28
CA VAL A 49 -3.64 1.80 8.08
C VAL A 49 -3.03 0.48 7.69
N VAL A 50 -2.36 -0.15 8.66
CA VAL A 50 -1.82 -1.50 8.55
C VAL A 50 -2.92 -2.50 8.91
N GLY A 51 -3.56 -3.05 7.89
CA GLY A 51 -4.54 -4.13 8.03
C GLY A 51 -3.90 -5.52 7.95
N LYS A 52 -4.69 -6.55 8.30
CA LYS A 52 -4.30 -7.96 8.21
C LYS A 52 -3.94 -8.36 6.78
N GLU A 53 -4.78 -7.99 5.82
CA GLU A 53 -4.63 -8.40 4.42
C GLU A 53 -3.90 -7.36 3.57
N ARG A 54 -4.03 -6.07 3.90
CA ARG A 54 -3.49 -4.98 3.09
C ARG A 54 -3.08 -3.76 3.91
N LEU A 55 -2.13 -3.02 3.35
CA LEU A 55 -1.84 -1.64 3.68
C LEU A 55 -2.77 -0.75 2.85
N PHE A 56 -3.36 0.26 3.47
CA PHE A 56 -4.14 1.27 2.74
C PHE A 56 -4.00 2.65 3.40
N ILE A 57 -4.31 3.68 2.62
CA ILE A 57 -4.36 5.07 3.07
C ILE A 57 -5.82 5.47 3.10
N SER A 58 -6.29 5.91 4.25
CA SER A 58 -7.59 6.57 4.39
C SER A 58 -7.39 8.06 4.25
N LEU A 59 -7.89 8.60 3.14
CA LEU A 59 -7.73 10.00 2.77
C LEU A 59 -8.58 10.89 3.68
N LEU A 60 -8.02 12.03 4.07
CA LEU A 60 -8.72 13.09 4.81
C LEU A 60 -9.90 13.59 3.98
N HIS A 61 -9.63 13.89 2.72
CA HIS A 61 -10.58 14.37 1.72
C HIS A 61 -10.75 13.33 0.62
N GLY A 62 -11.75 12.46 0.78
CA GLY A 62 -12.08 11.43 -0.21
C GLY A 62 -12.94 10.33 0.39
N ASP A 63 -13.78 9.75 -0.46
CA ASP A 63 -14.73 8.70 -0.06
C ASP A 63 -14.14 7.29 -0.17
N SER A 64 -12.94 7.16 -0.73
CA SER A 64 -12.28 5.87 -0.95
C SER A 64 -10.88 5.83 -0.38
N ASN A 65 -10.48 4.61 0.01
CA ASN A 65 -9.13 4.34 0.48
C ASN A 65 -8.20 4.09 -0.71
N LEU A 66 -6.96 4.59 -0.65
CA LEU A 66 -5.91 4.23 -1.59
C LEU A 66 -5.23 2.94 -1.14
N PHE A 67 -5.16 1.94 -2.02
CA PHE A 67 -4.46 0.68 -1.75
C PHE A 67 -3.96 0.05 -3.05
N PHE A 68 -2.96 -0.82 -2.94
CA PHE A 68 -2.46 -1.58 -4.08
C PHE A 68 -3.46 -2.67 -4.48
N HIS A 69 -3.89 -2.70 -5.75
CA HIS A 69 -4.78 -3.72 -6.30
C HIS A 69 -4.07 -4.60 -7.34
N PRO A 70 -4.07 -5.95 -7.20
CA PRO A 70 -3.33 -6.84 -8.10
C PRO A 70 -3.97 -7.04 -9.49
N ASN A 71 -4.99 -6.26 -9.86
CA ASN A 71 -5.83 -6.55 -11.04
C ASN A 71 -5.01 -6.66 -12.32
N LEU A 72 -4.11 -5.70 -12.53
CA LEU A 72 -3.29 -5.68 -13.74
C LEU A 72 -2.27 -6.82 -13.75
N ALA A 73 -1.79 -7.27 -12.59
CA ALA A 73 -0.86 -8.39 -12.50
C ALA A 73 -1.49 -9.69 -13.03
N MET A 74 -2.76 -9.97 -12.69
CA MET A 74 -3.46 -11.15 -13.20
C MET A 74 -3.67 -11.07 -14.72
N VAL A 75 -4.02 -9.89 -15.25
CA VAL A 75 -4.16 -9.69 -16.70
C VAL A 75 -2.83 -9.96 -17.40
N ARG A 76 -1.73 -9.40 -16.89
CA ARG A 76 -0.37 -9.60 -17.44
C ARG A 76 0.06 -11.06 -17.39
N ALA A 77 -0.18 -11.75 -16.27
CA ALA A 77 0.13 -13.18 -16.14
C ALA A 77 -0.61 -14.03 -17.18
N LYS A 78 -1.91 -13.78 -17.39
CA LYS A 78 -2.70 -14.49 -18.43
C LYS A 78 -2.15 -14.25 -19.84
N ARG A 79 -1.69 -13.04 -20.15
CA ARG A 79 -1.05 -12.74 -21.45
C ARG A 79 0.22 -13.57 -21.65
N MET A 80 1.08 -13.60 -20.64
CA MET A 80 2.31 -14.39 -20.68
C MET A 80 2.03 -15.89 -20.87
N MET A 81 1.05 -16.44 -20.16
CA MET A 81 0.65 -17.85 -20.32
C MET A 81 0.15 -18.19 -21.73
N LYS A 82 -0.41 -17.20 -22.45
CA LYS A 82 -0.86 -17.35 -23.84
C LYS A 82 0.23 -17.06 -24.87
N GLY A 83 1.46 -16.75 -24.43
CA GLY A 83 2.54 -16.32 -25.33
C GLY A 83 2.33 -14.93 -25.92
N GLU A 84 1.41 -14.12 -25.37
CA GLU A 84 1.18 -12.76 -25.84
C GLU A 84 2.30 -11.82 -25.37
N ALA A 85 2.61 -10.81 -26.19
CA ALA A 85 3.61 -9.82 -25.86
C ALA A 85 3.22 -8.99 -24.61
N GLU A 86 4.13 -8.90 -23.65
CA GLU A 86 3.95 -8.10 -22.44
C GLU A 86 4.19 -6.61 -22.76
N PRO A 87 3.20 -5.71 -22.53
CA PRO A 87 3.30 -4.32 -22.96
C PRO A 87 4.51 -3.54 -22.41
N LEU A 88 4.87 -3.72 -21.13
CA LEU A 88 6.01 -3.02 -20.54
C LEU A 88 7.33 -3.53 -21.12
N ILE A 89 7.50 -4.85 -21.25
CA ILE A 89 8.69 -5.44 -21.90
C ILE A 89 8.85 -4.92 -23.32
N ARG A 90 7.75 -4.86 -24.10
CA ARG A 90 7.76 -4.36 -25.48
C ARG A 90 8.10 -2.87 -25.54
N ALA A 91 7.47 -2.05 -24.71
CA ALA A 91 7.69 -0.60 -24.70
C ALA A 91 9.12 -0.24 -24.28
N ALA A 92 9.63 -0.89 -23.24
CA ALA A 92 10.98 -0.70 -22.74
C ALA A 92 12.06 -1.42 -23.58
N LYS A 93 11.65 -2.22 -24.59
CA LYS A 93 12.54 -3.05 -25.43
C LYS A 93 13.50 -3.91 -24.60
N LEU A 94 13.01 -4.41 -23.47
CA LEU A 94 13.81 -5.18 -22.52
C LEU A 94 14.25 -6.50 -23.18
N LYS A 95 15.52 -6.83 -22.95
CA LYS A 95 16.14 -8.10 -23.34
C LYS A 95 16.72 -8.76 -22.11
N GLU A 96 16.98 -10.06 -22.21
CA GLU A 96 17.67 -10.82 -21.18
C GLU A 96 19.00 -10.13 -20.80
N GLY A 97 19.29 -10.09 -19.50
CA GLY A 97 20.47 -9.43 -18.94
C GLY A 97 20.33 -7.92 -18.72
N MET A 98 19.26 -7.27 -19.19
CA MET A 98 19.01 -5.85 -18.91
C MET A 98 18.41 -5.62 -17.52
N SER A 99 18.75 -4.49 -16.90
CA SER A 99 18.05 -3.95 -15.73
C SER A 99 17.02 -2.88 -16.15
N PHE A 100 16.00 -2.69 -15.31
CA PHE A 100 14.96 -1.67 -15.50
C PHE A 100 14.94 -0.76 -14.27
N LEU A 101 14.96 0.56 -14.48
CA LEU A 101 14.86 1.57 -13.43
C LEU A 101 13.51 2.29 -13.58
N ASP A 102 12.67 2.20 -12.56
CA ASP A 102 11.47 3.04 -12.43
C ASP A 102 11.84 4.30 -11.64
N CYS A 103 11.65 5.46 -12.25
CA CYS A 103 11.97 6.77 -11.66
C CYS A 103 10.72 7.50 -11.14
N THR A 104 9.59 6.79 -10.99
CA THR A 104 8.31 7.35 -10.51
C THR A 104 7.94 6.91 -9.11
#